data_AF-A0A1S1P2A6-F1
#
_entry.id   AF-A0A1S1P2A6-F1
#
_cell.length_a   1.000
_cell.length_b   1.000
_cell.length_c   1.000
_cell.angle_alpha   90.00
_cell.angle_beta   90.00
_cell.angle_gamma   90.00
#
_symmetry.space_group_name_H-M   'P 1'
#
loop_
_entity.id
_entity.type
_entity.pdbx_description
1 polymer ?
#
loop_
_entity_poly.entity_id
_entity_poly.type
_entity_poly.pdbx_seq_one_letter_code
_entity_poly.pdbx_strand_id
1 'polypeptide(L)'
;MRHRRPGEPTLGLAERRAIAAYRESRYPAQEKAIHEAAGFPVPVEVAWDQITLPGDAKYYADEGYFEKTIFEPIAAGLKEVGKDKMGREALQAKLKSIRIRFDEKTAPASNYPNGLKFDGGVLDVNWRPFSNVADFKDRVAAVVQVLEKNL
;
A
#
# COMPACT_ATOMS: atom_id res chain seq x y z
N MET A 1 -10.78 26.78 -14.86
CA MET A 1 -10.11 25.93 -15.88
C MET A 1 -8.88 25.31 -15.21
N ARG A 2 -8.82 23.99 -15.06
CA ARG A 2 -7.67 23.33 -14.39
C ARG A 2 -6.49 23.28 -15.36
N HIS A 3 -5.42 23.99 -15.04
CA HIS A 3 -4.16 23.95 -15.79
C HIS A 3 -3.54 22.55 -15.68
N ARG A 4 -3.57 21.80 -16.79
CA ARG A 4 -2.79 20.59 -16.97
C ARG A 4 -1.36 21.00 -17.33
N ARG A 5 -0.35 20.54 -16.57
CA ARG A 5 1.06 20.73 -16.93
C ARG A 5 1.42 19.84 -18.12
N PRO A 6 2.14 20.34 -19.15
CA PRO A 6 2.57 19.52 -20.28
C PRO A 6 3.71 18.59 -19.81
N GLY A 7 3.50 17.27 -19.90
CA GLY A 7 4.55 16.26 -19.65
C GLY A 7 4.21 15.12 -18.67
N GLU A 8 3.05 15.11 -18.02
CA GLU A 8 2.60 13.90 -17.29
C GLU A 8 2.21 12.82 -18.31
N PRO A 9 2.76 11.59 -18.23
CA PRO A 9 2.25 10.48 -19.01
C PRO A 9 0.82 10.23 -18.55
N THR A 10 -0.14 10.69 -19.33
CA THR A 10 -1.55 10.38 -19.08
C THR A 10 -1.74 8.90 -19.34
N LEU A 11 -2.18 8.15 -18.33
CA LEU A 11 -2.50 6.72 -18.45
C LEU A 11 -3.27 6.43 -19.75
N GLY A 12 -2.80 5.43 -20.49
CA GLY A 12 -3.48 4.97 -21.69
C GLY A 12 -4.85 4.38 -21.38
N LEU A 13 -5.63 4.12 -22.43
CA LEU A 13 -6.94 3.47 -22.27
C LEU A 13 -6.81 2.06 -21.68
N ALA A 14 -5.75 1.34 -22.03
CA ALA A 14 -5.48 -0.01 -21.52
C ALA A 14 -5.25 0.02 -20.00
N GLU A 15 -4.39 0.92 -19.50
CA GLU A 15 -4.11 1.08 -18.07
C GLU A 15 -5.37 1.46 -17.31
N ARG A 16 -6.15 2.42 -17.82
CA ARG A 16 -7.40 2.87 -17.18
C ARG A 16 -8.43 1.74 -17.07
N ARG A 17 -8.57 0.92 -18.11
CA ARG A 17 -9.47 -0.25 -18.09
C ARG A 17 -8.97 -1.32 -17.12
N ALA A 18 -7.68 -1.64 -17.18
CA ALA A 18 -7.08 -2.68 -16.35
C ALA A 18 -7.16 -2.32 -14.86
N ILE A 19 -6.87 -1.07 -14.48
CA ILE A 19 -6.96 -0.66 -13.07
C ILE A 19 -8.41 -0.57 -12.59
N ALA A 20 -9.36 -0.15 -13.43
CA ALA A 20 -10.78 -0.18 -13.08
C ALA A 20 -11.23 -1.62 -12.79
N ALA A 21 -10.86 -2.57 -13.66
CA ALA A 21 -11.17 -3.98 -13.45
C ALA A 21 -10.55 -4.53 -12.16
N TYR A 22 -9.30 -4.19 -11.85
CA TYR A 22 -8.66 -4.61 -10.59
C TYR A 22 -9.40 -4.03 -9.37
N ARG A 23 -9.75 -2.75 -9.41
CA ARG A 23 -10.47 -2.07 -8.33
C ARG A 23 -11.85 -2.65 -8.05
N GLU A 24 -12.54 -3.11 -9.09
CA GLU A 24 -13.86 -3.73 -8.96
C GLU A 24 -13.77 -5.20 -8.50
N SER A 25 -12.80 -5.95 -9.01
CA SER A 25 -12.77 -7.41 -8.84
C SER A 25 -11.85 -7.92 -7.73
N ARG A 26 -10.75 -7.22 -7.42
CA ARG A 26 -9.67 -7.72 -6.55
C ARG A 26 -9.43 -6.85 -5.33
N TYR A 27 -9.41 -5.53 -5.47
CA TYR A 27 -9.14 -4.61 -4.36
C TYR A 27 -10.06 -4.80 -3.13
N PRO A 28 -11.39 -5.07 -3.26
CA PRO A 28 -12.25 -5.23 -2.08
C PRO A 28 -11.79 -6.37 -1.15
N ALA A 29 -11.20 -7.44 -1.69
CA ALA A 29 -10.64 -8.52 -0.89
C ALA A 29 -9.38 -8.08 -0.12
N GLN A 30 -8.54 -7.25 -0.76
CA GLN A 30 -7.33 -6.72 -0.15
C GLN A 30 -7.63 -5.73 0.97
N GLU A 31 -8.59 -4.82 0.75
CA GLU A 31 -9.06 -3.87 1.75
C GLU A 31 -9.69 -4.61 2.96
N LYS A 32 -10.52 -5.62 2.70
CA LYS A 32 -11.07 -6.46 3.76
C LYS A 32 -9.97 -7.18 4.56
N ALA A 33 -8.95 -7.73 3.91
CA ALA A 33 -7.83 -8.38 4.59
C ALA A 33 -7.06 -7.41 5.49
N ILE A 34 -6.89 -6.15 5.07
CA ILE A 34 -6.30 -5.09 5.90
C ILE A 34 -7.18 -4.80 7.12
N HIS A 35 -8.49 -4.65 6.95
CA HIS A 35 -9.42 -4.42 8.06
C HIS A 35 -9.42 -5.58 9.08
N GLU A 36 -9.44 -6.81 8.59
CA GLU A 36 -9.40 -8.00 9.44
C GLU A 36 -8.07 -8.09 10.22
N ALA A 37 -6.95 -7.77 9.57
CA ALA A 37 -5.65 -7.74 10.21
C ALA A 37 -5.51 -6.62 11.26
N ALA A 38 -6.07 -5.44 10.98
CA ALA A 38 -6.10 -4.33 11.94
C ALA A 38 -7.07 -4.59 13.11
N GLY A 39 -8.10 -5.42 12.89
CA GLY A 39 -9.19 -5.67 13.84
C GLY A 39 -10.28 -4.59 13.84
N PHE A 40 -10.23 -3.63 12.91
CA PHE A 40 -11.21 -2.56 12.72
C PHE A 40 -11.16 -2.02 11.28
N PRO A 41 -12.23 -1.35 10.79
CA PRO A 41 -12.27 -0.83 9.42
C PRO A 41 -11.43 0.45 9.27
N VAL A 42 -10.11 0.30 9.28
CA VAL A 42 -9.17 1.41 9.05
C VAL A 42 -9.32 1.96 7.62
N PRO A 43 -9.57 3.27 7.43
CA PRO A 43 -9.60 3.87 6.11
C PRO A 43 -8.31 3.62 5.30
N VAL A 44 -8.46 3.10 4.08
CA VAL A 44 -7.34 2.86 3.14
C VAL A 44 -7.46 3.80 1.94
N GLU A 45 -6.55 4.75 1.85
CA GLU A 45 -6.48 5.72 0.76
C GLU A 45 -5.42 5.30 -0.26
N VAL A 46 -5.86 4.80 -1.41
CA VAL A 46 -4.96 4.39 -2.50
C VAL A 46 -4.89 5.48 -3.56
N ALA A 47 -3.70 6.05 -3.76
CA ALA A 47 -3.41 6.97 -4.84
C ALA A 47 -3.23 6.20 -6.17
N TRP A 48 -4.33 5.68 -6.73
CA TRP A 48 -4.34 4.86 -7.95
C TRP A 48 -3.56 5.49 -9.10
N ASP A 49 -3.70 6.80 -9.30
CA ASP A 49 -3.02 7.55 -10.36
C ASP A 49 -1.48 7.57 -10.19
N GLN A 50 -0.97 7.28 -8.99
CA GLN A 50 0.46 7.25 -8.68
C GLN A 50 1.05 5.83 -8.73
N ILE A 51 0.26 4.81 -8.40
CA ILE A 51 0.71 3.40 -8.41
C ILE A 51 0.40 2.67 -9.72
N THR A 52 -0.35 3.30 -10.64
CA THR A 52 -0.56 2.80 -12.00
C THR A 52 0.54 3.32 -12.92
N LEU A 53 1.45 2.44 -13.32
CA LEU A 53 2.59 2.79 -14.15
C LEU A 53 2.27 2.61 -15.64
N PRO A 54 2.51 3.62 -16.50
CA PRO A 54 2.31 3.49 -17.95
C PRO A 54 3.06 2.28 -18.52
N GLY A 55 2.39 1.46 -19.32
CA GLY A 55 2.97 0.24 -19.93
C GLY A 55 2.73 -1.04 -19.13
N ASP A 56 2.30 -0.95 -17.88
CA ASP A 56 2.15 -2.11 -16.98
C ASP A 56 0.72 -2.69 -16.93
N ALA A 57 -0.19 -2.22 -17.79
CA ALA A 57 -1.60 -2.63 -17.79
C ALA A 57 -1.82 -4.16 -17.76
N LYS A 58 -0.97 -4.93 -18.46
CA LYS A 58 -1.03 -6.40 -18.50
C LYS A 58 -0.67 -7.09 -17.19
N TYR A 59 0.03 -6.40 -16.28
CA TYR A 59 0.50 -6.95 -15.01
C TYR A 59 -0.39 -6.57 -13.82
N TYR A 60 -1.31 -5.62 -13.95
CA TYR A 60 -2.16 -5.18 -12.84
C TYR A 60 -3.02 -6.28 -12.22
N ALA A 61 -3.34 -7.33 -12.98
CA ALA A 61 -4.07 -8.49 -12.48
C ALA A 61 -3.17 -9.59 -11.90
N ASP A 62 -1.85 -9.44 -11.99
CA ASP A 62 -0.88 -10.34 -11.37
C ASP A 62 -0.80 -10.03 -9.87
N GLU A 63 -0.88 -11.08 -9.04
CA GLU A 63 -0.79 -10.96 -7.58
C GLU A 63 0.55 -10.35 -7.14
N GLY A 64 1.62 -10.57 -7.90
CA GLY A 64 2.93 -9.96 -7.68
C GLY A 64 2.95 -8.44 -7.85
N TYR A 65 1.98 -7.85 -8.56
CA TYR A 65 2.01 -6.43 -8.89
C TYR A 65 1.57 -5.54 -7.74
N PHE A 66 0.37 -5.74 -7.19
CA PHE A 66 -0.15 -4.96 -6.07
C PHE A 66 -0.27 -5.77 -4.77
N GLU A 67 -0.69 -7.03 -4.87
CA GLU A 67 -1.10 -7.82 -3.70
C GLU A 67 0.13 -8.18 -2.87
N LYS A 68 1.05 -8.96 -3.43
CA LYS A 68 2.26 -9.45 -2.74
C LYS A 68 3.30 -8.38 -2.44
N THR A 69 3.29 -7.26 -3.14
CA THR A 69 4.28 -6.18 -2.97
C THR A 69 3.79 -4.99 -2.17
N ILE A 70 2.47 -4.84 -1.98
CA ILE A 70 1.90 -3.70 -1.24
C ILE A 70 0.87 -4.17 -0.22
N PHE A 71 -0.28 -4.70 -0.66
CA PHE A 71 -1.42 -4.91 0.25
C PHE A 71 -1.21 -6.05 1.25
N GLU A 72 -0.75 -7.23 0.79
CA GLU A 72 -0.56 -8.39 1.65
C GLU A 72 0.52 -8.14 2.73
N PRO A 73 1.69 -7.51 2.42
CA PRO A 73 2.65 -7.17 3.46
C PRO A 73 2.11 -6.20 4.51
N ILE A 74 1.26 -5.24 4.12
CA ILE A 74 0.61 -4.32 5.06
C ILE A 74 -0.31 -5.10 5.99
N ALA A 75 -1.19 -5.93 5.45
CA ALA A 75 -2.10 -6.76 6.25
C ALA A 75 -1.33 -7.69 7.20
N ALA A 76 -0.31 -8.39 6.70
CA ALA A 76 0.51 -9.25 7.54
C ALA A 76 1.24 -8.47 8.65
N GLY A 77 1.79 -7.29 8.34
CA GLY A 77 2.43 -6.43 9.35
C GLY A 77 1.47 -5.97 10.44
N LEU A 78 0.26 -5.53 10.07
CA LEU A 78 -0.79 -5.14 11.03
C LEU A 78 -1.19 -6.31 11.95
N LYS A 79 -1.34 -7.50 11.36
CA LYS A 79 -1.67 -8.72 12.11
C LYS A 79 -0.59 -9.08 13.12
N GLU A 80 0.68 -8.96 12.74
CA GLU A 80 1.81 -9.22 13.64
C GLU A 80 1.88 -8.22 14.79
N VAL A 81 1.67 -6.92 14.51
CA VAL A 81 1.59 -5.90 15.57
C VAL A 81 0.38 -6.17 16.48
N GLY A 82 -0.77 -6.54 15.91
CA GLY A 82 -2.01 -6.84 16.63
C GLY A 82 -2.12 -8.25 17.23
N LYS A 83 -1.02 -9.02 17.32
CA LYS A 83 -1.07 -10.41 17.79
C LYS A 83 -1.54 -10.56 19.24
N ASP A 84 -1.19 -9.60 20.09
CA ASP A 84 -1.59 -9.56 21.49
C ASP A 84 -2.57 -8.41 21.80
N LYS A 85 -3.09 -8.40 23.04
CA LYS A 85 -4.08 -7.41 23.47
C LYS A 85 -3.54 -5.98 23.40
N MET A 86 -2.30 -5.77 23.83
CA MET A 86 -1.68 -4.45 23.88
C MET A 86 -1.48 -3.88 22.47
N GLY A 87 -1.01 -4.70 21.53
CA GLY A 87 -0.84 -4.30 20.14
C GLY A 87 -2.15 -3.93 19.45
N ARG A 88 -3.23 -4.68 19.69
CA ARG A 88 -4.57 -4.34 19.17
C ARG A 88 -5.09 -3.01 19.71
N GLU A 89 -4.95 -2.79 21.02
CA GLU A 89 -5.36 -1.54 21.66
C GLU A 89 -4.57 -0.35 21.12
N ALA A 90 -3.26 -0.51 20.92
CA ALA A 90 -2.40 0.53 20.37
C ALA A 90 -2.76 0.87 18.91
N LEU A 91 -2.97 -0.15 18.07
CA LEU A 91 -3.43 0.04 16.69
C LEU A 91 -4.76 0.81 16.66
N GLN A 92 -5.77 0.36 17.42
CA GLN A 92 -7.08 1.00 17.44
C GLN A 92 -7.04 2.44 17.97
N ALA A 93 -6.14 2.75 18.89
CA ALA A 93 -6.00 4.08 19.47
C ALA A 93 -5.27 5.07 18.53
N LYS A 94 -4.27 4.60 17.79
CA LYS A 94 -3.34 5.49 17.06
C LYS A 94 -3.41 5.41 15.54
N LEU A 95 -3.70 4.25 14.95
CA LEU A 95 -3.81 4.09 13.50
C LEU A 95 -5.18 4.60 13.02
N LYS A 96 -5.18 5.73 12.32
CA LYS A 96 -6.37 6.41 11.81
C LYS A 96 -6.61 6.15 10.33
N SER A 97 -5.56 5.98 9.55
CA SER A 97 -5.66 5.65 8.13
C SER A 97 -4.35 5.08 7.58
N ILE A 98 -4.44 4.46 6.41
CA ILE A 98 -3.30 3.98 5.63
C ILE A 98 -3.35 4.69 4.29
N ARG A 99 -2.24 5.32 3.89
CA ARG A 99 -2.11 6.00 2.60
C ARG A 99 -1.11 5.25 1.73
N ILE A 100 -1.55 4.75 0.59
CA ILE A 100 -0.73 3.99 -0.35
C ILE A 100 -0.48 4.85 -1.58
N ARG A 101 0.79 5.06 -1.90
CA ARG A 101 1.24 5.86 -3.03
C ARG A 101 2.54 5.32 -3.60
N PHE A 102 2.94 5.89 -4.73
CA PHE A 102 4.27 5.69 -5.26
C PHE A 102 4.80 7.01 -5.83
N ASP A 103 5.99 7.40 -5.37
CA ASP A 103 6.79 8.49 -5.92
C ASP A 103 8.19 7.98 -6.16
N GLU A 104 8.54 7.77 -7.43
CA GLU A 104 9.82 7.20 -7.86
C GLU A 104 11.04 7.95 -7.32
N LYS A 105 10.92 9.26 -7.04
CA LYS A 105 12.04 10.06 -6.52
C LYS A 105 12.37 9.77 -5.06
N THR A 106 11.39 9.31 -4.30
CA THR A 106 11.49 9.15 -2.84
C THR A 106 11.26 7.71 -2.39
N ALA A 107 10.76 6.84 -3.29
CA ALA A 107 10.55 5.44 -2.99
C ALA A 107 11.88 4.69 -2.96
N PRO A 108 12.17 3.92 -1.91
CA PRO A 108 13.36 3.08 -1.88
C PRO A 108 13.25 1.93 -2.88
N ALA A 109 14.34 1.63 -3.59
CA ALA A 109 14.46 0.41 -4.40
C ALA A 109 14.59 -0.85 -3.51
N SER A 110 15.19 -0.68 -2.32
CA SER A 110 15.39 -1.68 -1.27
C SER A 110 15.50 -0.94 0.07
N ASN A 111 15.47 -1.63 1.22
CA ASN A 111 15.33 -1.01 2.55
C ASN A 111 13.93 -0.39 2.76
N TYR A 112 12.92 -1.26 2.77
CA TYR A 112 11.50 -0.94 2.85
C TYR A 112 11.06 0.00 3.98
N PRO A 113 11.68 0.02 5.18
CA PRO A 113 11.34 0.99 6.22
C PRO A 113 11.47 2.45 5.77
N ASN A 114 12.41 2.77 4.86
CA ASN A 114 12.58 4.13 4.35
C ASN A 114 11.42 4.59 3.45
N GLY A 115 10.61 3.65 2.96
CA GLY A 115 9.41 3.93 2.17
C GLY A 115 8.16 4.02 3.04
N LEU A 116 8.31 3.95 4.36
CA LEU A 116 7.21 4.01 5.31
C LEU A 116 7.37 5.21 6.23
N LYS A 117 6.24 5.84 6.57
CA LYS A 117 6.18 6.86 7.62
C LYS A 117 4.90 6.68 8.42
N PHE A 118 5.00 6.65 9.74
CA PHE A 118 3.84 6.72 10.62
C PHE A 118 3.85 8.05 11.38
N ASP A 119 2.88 8.92 11.08
CA ASP A 119 2.81 10.28 11.62
C ASP A 119 1.37 10.77 11.66
N GLY A 120 0.98 11.43 12.75
CA GLY A 120 -0.40 11.88 12.97
C GLY A 120 -1.47 10.77 13.00
N GLY A 121 -1.04 9.49 13.09
CA GLY A 121 -1.90 8.31 12.96
C GLY A 121 -2.09 7.80 11.53
N VAL A 122 -1.32 8.32 10.56
CA VAL A 122 -1.35 7.87 9.17
C VAL A 122 -0.13 7.01 8.89
N LEU A 123 -0.34 5.77 8.44
CA LEU A 123 0.71 4.95 7.84
C LEU A 123 0.81 5.29 6.34
N ASP A 124 1.79 6.11 5.97
CA ASP A 124 2.12 6.42 4.58
C ASP A 124 3.07 5.36 4.01
N VAL A 125 2.68 4.75 2.89
CA VAL A 125 3.39 3.68 2.20
C VAL A 125 3.79 4.16 0.80
N ASN A 126 5.09 4.16 0.54
CA ASN A 126 5.71 4.60 -0.71
C ASN A 126 6.63 3.51 -1.27
N TRP A 127 6.03 2.46 -1.81
CA TRP A 127 6.75 1.34 -2.41
C TRP A 127 6.43 1.21 -3.89
N ARG A 128 7.44 0.82 -4.67
CA ARG A 128 7.27 0.51 -6.08
C ARG A 128 6.47 -0.79 -6.25
N PRO A 129 5.34 -0.78 -6.98
CA PRO A 129 4.66 -2.01 -7.38
C PRO A 129 5.58 -2.93 -8.19
N PHE A 130 5.33 -4.23 -8.16
CA PHE A 130 6.00 -5.23 -9.00
C PHE A 130 7.55 -5.27 -8.93
N SER A 131 8.14 -4.71 -7.87
CA SER A 131 9.58 -4.74 -7.61
C SER A 131 9.89 -5.77 -6.53
N ASN A 132 10.92 -6.61 -6.73
CA ASN A 132 11.36 -7.64 -5.78
C ASN A 132 10.19 -8.37 -5.08
N VAL A 133 9.37 -9.08 -5.87
CA VAL A 133 8.16 -9.77 -5.38
C VAL A 133 8.48 -10.79 -4.28
N ALA A 134 9.70 -11.33 -4.27
CA ALA A 134 10.17 -12.27 -3.24
C ALA A 134 10.39 -11.62 -1.85
N ASP A 135 10.55 -10.29 -1.78
CA ASP A 135 10.88 -9.56 -0.55
C ASP A 135 9.62 -9.29 0.30
N PHE A 136 8.66 -10.21 0.29
CA PHE A 136 7.43 -10.14 1.08
C PHE A 136 7.75 -10.00 2.58
N LYS A 137 8.63 -10.85 3.09
CA LYS A 137 9.00 -10.87 4.52
C LYS A 137 9.68 -9.58 4.97
N ASP A 138 10.52 -8.99 4.12
CA ASP A 138 11.21 -7.74 4.44
C ASP A 138 10.25 -6.56 4.53
N ARG A 139 9.21 -6.54 3.67
CA ARG A 139 8.13 -5.55 3.76
C ARG A 139 7.28 -5.72 5.01
N VAL A 140 6.95 -6.96 5.38
CA VAL A 140 6.23 -7.24 6.64
C VAL A 140 7.04 -6.73 7.83
N ALA A 141 8.33 -7.08 7.89
CA ALA A 141 9.22 -6.62 8.95
C ALA A 141 9.31 -5.08 9.01
N ALA A 142 9.32 -4.41 7.86
CA ALA A 142 9.33 -2.95 7.79
C ALA A 142 8.07 -2.32 8.38
N VAL A 143 6.88 -2.88 8.08
CA VAL A 143 5.61 -2.41 8.66
C VAL A 143 5.62 -2.57 10.17
N VAL A 144 6.00 -3.75 10.66
CA VAL A 144 6.09 -4.02 12.11
C VAL A 144 7.04 -3.02 12.77
N GLN A 145 8.26 -2.88 12.23
CA GLN A 145 9.27 -1.97 12.78
C GLN A 145 8.77 -0.52 12.88
N VAL A 146 8.12 -0.01 11.83
CA VAL A 146 7.66 1.39 11.81
C VAL A 146 6.48 1.59 12.75
N LEU A 147 5.56 0.64 12.84
CA LEU A 147 4.42 0.76 13.74
C LEU A 147 4.85 0.60 15.19
N GLU A 148 5.57 -0.45 15.57
CA GLU A 148 6.00 -0.67 16.96
C GLU A 148 6.85 0.47 17.52
N LYS A 149 7.64 1.15 16.67
CA LYS A 149 8.43 2.32 17.07
C LYS A 149 7.57 3.56 17.42
N ASN A 150 6.37 3.67 16.86
CA ASN A 150 5.56 4.90 16.93
C ASN A 150 4.16 4.71 17.56
N LEU A 151 3.75 3.46 17.81
CA LEU A 151 2.53 3.10 18.53
C LEU A 151 2.65 3.24 20.05
#